data_AF-A0A836XI31-F1
#
_entry.id   AF-A0A836XI31-F1
#
_cell.length_a   1.000
_cell.length_b   1.000
_cell.length_c   1.000
_cell.angle_alpha   90.00
_cell.angle_beta   90.00
_cell.angle_gamma   90.00
#
_symmetry.space_group_name_H-M   'P 1'
#
loop_
_entity.id
_entity.type
_entity.pdbx_description
1 polymer ?
#
loop_
_entity_poly.entity_id
_entity_poly.type
_entity_poly.pdbx_seq_one_letter_code
_entity_poly.pdbx_strand_id
1 'polypeptide(L)'
;MVFIDMGIWVHGYLGDITRAGIVGEGSAEQRDLLKTVQEAYTLGSQAMVPGADGKVIYQSVVDHFAAKGWDKYYVHHLSHGLGLGGDWPRIAPDGADILQVGDALSCEPGVYIPGLGGARVENMIYVDNGGPEELTKSPLDLPMGL
;
A
#
# COMPACT_ATOMS: atom_id res chain seq x y z
N MET A 1 17.33 -5.91 0.08
CA MET A 1 16.21 -5.03 -0.32
C MET A 1 16.32 -3.73 0.44
N VAL A 2 15.89 -2.63 -0.16
CA VAL A 2 15.76 -1.33 0.49
C VAL A 2 14.32 -0.89 0.30
N PHE A 3 13.70 -0.32 1.33
CA PHE A 3 12.50 0.47 1.13
C PHE A 3 12.73 1.86 1.73
N ILE A 4 12.17 2.85 1.05
CA ILE A 4 12.27 4.26 1.38
C ILE A 4 10.84 4.74 1.56
N ASP A 5 10.54 5.16 2.77
CA ASP A 5 9.27 5.75 3.19
C ASP A 5 9.55 7.23 3.49
N MET A 6 8.77 8.12 2.88
CA MET A 6 8.97 9.56 2.96
C MET A 6 7.64 10.30 2.96
N GLY A 7 7.48 11.19 3.93
CA GLY A 7 6.40 12.17 3.96
C GLY A 7 6.88 13.60 3.69
N ILE A 8 6.00 14.43 3.11
CA ILE A 8 6.21 15.88 2.98
C ILE A 8 4.98 16.65 3.42
N TRP A 9 5.16 17.91 3.83
CA TRP A 9 4.06 18.81 4.13
C TRP A 9 4.01 19.95 3.11
N VAL A 10 2.87 20.12 2.46
CA VAL A 10 2.64 21.21 1.50
C VAL A 10 1.38 21.96 1.92
N HIS A 11 1.53 23.24 2.29
CA HIS A 11 0.43 24.08 2.78
C HIS A 11 -0.38 23.45 3.94
N GLY A 12 0.28 22.64 4.77
CA GLY A 12 -0.36 21.94 5.90
C GLY A 12 -0.95 20.58 5.56
N TYR A 13 -0.98 20.15 4.29
CA TYR A 13 -1.39 18.80 3.90
C TYR A 13 -0.20 17.85 3.89
N LEU A 14 -0.38 16.66 4.46
CA LEU A 14 0.58 15.56 4.42
C LEU A 14 0.52 14.85 3.06
N GLY A 15 1.68 14.69 2.44
CA GLY A 15 1.92 13.72 1.38
C GLY A 15 2.70 12.53 1.94
N ASP A 16 2.37 11.32 1.50
CA ASP A 16 3.01 10.07 1.94
C ASP A 16 3.32 9.13 0.77
N ILE A 17 4.48 8.46 0.81
CA ILE A 17 4.94 7.57 -0.24
C ILE A 17 6.02 6.61 0.28
N THR A 18 5.83 5.32 -0.04
CA THR A 18 6.83 4.27 0.12
C THR A 18 7.22 3.65 -1.22
N ARG A 19 8.51 3.44 -1.44
CA ARG A 19 9.05 2.63 -2.54
C ARG A 19 9.97 1.54 -2.01
N ALA A 20 9.90 0.35 -2.60
CA ALA A 20 10.82 -0.74 -2.33
C ALA A 20 11.59 -1.13 -3.59
N GLY A 21 12.83 -1.56 -3.40
CA GLY A 21 13.72 -1.99 -4.47
C GLY A 21 14.77 -2.98 -4.02
N ILE A 22 15.49 -3.51 -5.01
CA ILE A 22 16.58 -4.45 -4.83
C ILE A 22 17.87 -3.73 -5.24
N VAL A 23 18.87 -3.74 -4.36
CA VAL A 23 20.21 -3.21 -4.68
C VAL A 23 21.00 -4.33 -5.36
N GLY A 24 21.52 -4.07 -6.56
CA GLY A 24 22.07 -5.11 -7.45
C GLY A 24 21.01 -6.05 -8.03
N GLU A 25 21.42 -7.26 -8.41
CA GLU A 25 20.55 -8.23 -9.11
C GLU A 25 19.39 -8.78 -8.26
N GLY A 26 19.67 -9.07 -6.98
CA GLY A 26 18.77 -9.78 -6.08
C GLY A 26 18.54 -11.25 -6.39
N SER A 27 17.96 -11.97 -5.44
CA SER A 27 17.52 -13.36 -5.64
C SER A 27 16.17 -13.43 -6.37
N ALA A 28 15.82 -14.63 -6.84
CA ALA A 28 14.50 -14.87 -7.43
C ALA A 28 13.38 -14.62 -6.41
N GLU A 29 13.60 -15.00 -5.15
CA GLU A 29 12.67 -14.81 -4.04
C GLU A 29 12.49 -13.33 -3.69
N GLN A 30 13.53 -12.50 -3.81
CA GLN A 30 13.41 -11.05 -3.57
C GLN A 30 12.59 -10.37 -4.67
N ARG A 31 12.81 -10.76 -5.94
CA ARG A 31 12.00 -10.27 -7.06
C ARG A 31 10.55 -10.71 -6.94
N ASP A 32 10.33 -11.96 -6.53
CA ASP A 32 8.99 -12.49 -6.28
C ASP A 32 8.29 -11.79 -5.12
N LEU A 33 9.00 -11.48 -4.03
CA LEU A 33 8.49 -10.69 -2.91
C LEU A 33 8.02 -9.30 -3.40
N LEU A 34 8.88 -8.57 -4.11
CA LEU A 34 8.56 -7.23 -4.61
C LEU A 34 7.35 -7.24 -5.56
N LYS A 35 7.32 -8.18 -6.51
CA LYS A 35 6.20 -8.35 -7.44
C LYS A 35 4.89 -8.65 -6.71
N THR A 36 4.92 -9.53 -5.71
CA THR A 36 3.72 -9.87 -4.92
C THR A 36 3.15 -8.67 -4.19
N VAL A 37 4.02 -7.81 -3.64
CA VAL A 37 3.62 -6.57 -2.97
C VAL A 37 3.02 -5.56 -3.96
N GLN A 38 3.59 -5.44 -5.17
CA GLN A 38 3.01 -4.58 -6.23
C GLN A 38 1.64 -5.08 -6.70
N GLU A 39 1.43 -6.39 -6.77
CA GLU A 39 0.11 -6.99 -7.06
C GLU A 39 -0.88 -6.71 -5.94
N ALA A 40 -0.46 -6.85 -4.68
CA ALA A 40 -1.27 -6.52 -3.51
C ALA A 40 -1.70 -5.05 -3.52
N TYR A 41 -0.79 -4.15 -3.89
CA TYR A 41 -1.09 -2.72 -4.05
C TYR A 41 -2.14 -2.49 -5.12
N THR A 42 -2.00 -3.14 -6.28
CA THR A 42 -2.96 -3.01 -7.38
C THR A 42 -4.35 -3.47 -6.94
N LEU A 43 -4.42 -4.60 -6.24
CA LEU A 43 -5.66 -5.17 -5.71
C LEU A 43 -6.31 -4.27 -4.65
N GLY A 44 -5.52 -3.73 -3.71
CA GLY A 44 -6.02 -2.83 -2.67
C GLY A 44 -6.50 -1.49 -3.23
N SER A 45 -5.65 -0.83 -4.04
CA SER A 45 -5.93 0.51 -4.59
C SER A 45 -7.15 0.51 -5.52
N GLN A 46 -7.30 -0.48 -6.40
CA GLN A 46 -8.45 -0.56 -7.32
C GLN A 46 -9.78 -0.79 -6.60
N ALA A 47 -9.75 -1.35 -5.39
CA ALA A 47 -10.95 -1.59 -4.59
C ALA A 47 -11.38 -0.37 -3.76
N MET A 48 -10.57 0.70 -3.72
CA MET A 48 -10.90 1.94 -2.98
C MET A 48 -11.90 2.81 -3.75
N VAL A 49 -13.14 2.34 -3.83
CA VAL A 49 -14.26 3.01 -4.51
C VAL A 49 -15.31 3.49 -3.48
N PRO A 50 -16.18 4.46 -3.84
CA PRO A 50 -17.27 4.87 -2.96
C PRO A 50 -18.15 3.70 -2.52
N GLY A 51 -18.43 3.60 -1.23
CA GLY A 51 -19.22 2.54 -0.62
C GLY A 51 -18.47 1.24 -0.34
N ALA A 52 -17.19 1.15 -0.66
CA ALA A 52 -16.39 -0.04 -0.37
C ALA A 52 -16.16 -0.17 1.15
N ASP A 53 -16.30 -1.39 1.66
CA ASP A 53 -16.00 -1.75 3.04
C ASP A 53 -14.50 -1.98 3.19
N GLY A 54 -13.83 -1.15 4.00
CA GLY A 54 -12.41 -1.25 4.26
C GLY A 54 -12.00 -2.65 4.74
N LYS A 55 -12.81 -3.33 5.54
CA LYS A 55 -12.49 -4.68 6.02
C LYS A 55 -12.41 -5.69 4.88
N VAL A 56 -13.27 -5.55 3.87
CA VAL A 56 -13.26 -6.42 2.69
C VAL A 56 -12.00 -6.15 1.84
N ILE A 57 -11.62 -4.89 1.68
CA ILE A 57 -10.37 -4.51 0.99
C ILE A 57 -9.15 -5.05 1.74
N TYR A 58 -9.13 -4.90 3.08
CA TYR A 58 -8.04 -5.43 3.90
C TYR A 58 -7.92 -6.95 3.74
N GLN A 59 -9.05 -7.67 3.83
CA GLN A 59 -9.05 -9.12 3.74
C GLN A 59 -8.60 -9.63 2.38
N SER A 60 -8.93 -8.96 1.27
CA SER A 60 -8.48 -9.38 -0.05
C SER A 60 -6.95 -9.27 -0.21
N VAL A 61 -6.32 -8.28 0.42
CA VAL A 61 -4.85 -8.17 0.50
C VAL A 61 -4.25 -9.28 1.38
N VAL A 62 -4.87 -9.59 2.53
CA VAL A 62 -4.46 -10.72 3.38
C VAL A 62 -4.52 -12.03 2.59
N ASP A 63 -5.60 -12.29 1.88
CA ASP A 63 -5.82 -13.51 1.10
C ASP A 63 -4.79 -13.65 -0.03
N HIS A 64 -4.41 -12.54 -0.67
CA HIS A 64 -3.34 -12.50 -1.66
C HIS A 64 -1.99 -12.94 -1.08
N PHE A 65 -1.62 -12.46 0.10
CA PHE A 65 -0.40 -12.93 0.79
C PHE A 65 -0.54 -14.37 1.33
N ALA A 66 -1.73 -14.77 1.78
CA ALA A 66 -2.01 -16.12 2.26
C ALA A 66 -1.83 -17.18 1.15
N ALA A 67 -2.12 -16.83 -0.11
CA ALA A 67 -1.87 -17.71 -1.26
C ALA A 67 -0.38 -18.11 -1.42
N LYS A 68 0.54 -17.33 -0.83
CA LYS A 68 1.98 -17.66 -0.74
C LYS A 68 2.43 -18.14 0.65
N GLY A 69 1.51 -18.25 1.61
CA GLY A 69 1.80 -18.53 3.02
C GLY A 69 2.55 -17.38 3.71
N TRP A 70 2.35 -16.15 3.24
CA TRP A 70 3.02 -14.94 3.74
C TRP A 70 2.12 -14.04 4.59
N ASP A 71 0.86 -14.40 4.79
CA ASP A 71 -0.12 -13.70 5.64
C ASP A 71 0.42 -13.39 7.05
N LYS A 72 1.13 -14.34 7.65
CA LYS A 72 1.79 -14.14 8.97
C LYS A 72 2.88 -13.07 8.99
N TYR A 73 3.38 -12.65 7.83
CA TYR A 73 4.38 -11.59 7.67
C TYR A 73 3.76 -10.23 7.30
N TYR A 74 2.44 -10.19 7.07
CA TYR A 74 1.67 -8.97 6.92
C TYR A 74 1.07 -8.58 8.28
N VAL A 75 1.67 -7.58 8.92
CA VAL A 75 1.46 -7.29 10.36
C VAL A 75 0.98 -5.86 10.63
N HIS A 76 0.50 -5.16 9.61
CA HIS A 76 0.07 -3.78 9.70
C HIS A 76 -1.27 -3.56 9.00
N HIS A 77 -1.79 -2.34 9.11
CA HIS A 77 -2.98 -1.91 8.38
C HIS A 77 -2.64 -1.70 6.89
N LEU A 78 -3.64 -1.72 6.02
CA LEU A 78 -3.45 -1.44 4.59
C LEU A 78 -3.36 0.05 4.29
N SER A 79 -4.07 0.87 5.06
CA SER A 79 -4.24 2.29 4.76
C SER A 79 -4.63 3.12 5.98
N HIS A 80 -4.23 4.38 5.98
CA HIS A 80 -4.75 5.43 6.84
C HIS A 80 -5.09 6.69 6.06
N GLY A 81 -5.92 7.55 6.65
CA GLY A 81 -6.30 8.84 6.07
C GLY A 81 -5.12 9.81 5.95
N LEU A 82 -5.17 10.65 4.93
CA LEU A 82 -4.18 11.68 4.65
C LEU A 82 -4.87 13.04 4.48
N GLY A 83 -4.23 14.10 4.93
CA GLY A 83 -4.81 15.45 4.91
C GLY A 83 -4.09 16.41 5.84
N LEU A 84 -4.85 17.24 6.55
CA LEU A 84 -4.32 18.11 7.60
C LEU A 84 -4.00 17.35 8.92
N GLY A 85 -4.34 16.05 8.97
CA GLY A 85 -4.18 15.15 10.11
C GLY A 85 -5.43 14.28 10.33
N GLY A 86 -5.39 13.45 11.36
CA GLY A 86 -6.55 12.67 11.82
C GLY A 86 -6.58 11.21 11.38
N ASP A 87 -5.78 10.81 10.38
CA ASP A 87 -5.51 9.42 9.98
C ASP A 87 -6.75 8.54 9.67
N TRP A 88 -7.90 9.17 9.40
CA TRP A 88 -9.16 8.52 9.00
C TRP A 88 -9.55 8.88 7.56
N PRO A 89 -10.19 7.98 6.81
CA PRO A 89 -10.59 6.62 7.19
C PRO A 89 -9.40 5.66 7.31
N ARG A 90 -9.59 4.51 7.97
CA ARG A 90 -8.53 3.51 8.17
C ARG A 90 -8.94 2.14 7.64
N ILE A 91 -8.06 1.52 6.85
CA ILE A 91 -8.27 0.17 6.35
C ILE A 91 -7.35 -0.79 7.10
N ALA A 92 -7.91 -1.54 8.03
CA ALA A 92 -7.20 -2.36 9.00
C ALA A 92 -8.01 -3.63 9.34
N PRO A 93 -7.43 -4.67 9.97
CA PRO A 93 -8.17 -5.89 10.30
C PRO A 93 -9.36 -5.64 11.25
N ASP A 94 -9.24 -4.62 12.10
CA ASP A 94 -10.25 -4.15 13.05
C ASP A 94 -11.03 -2.93 12.54
N GLY A 95 -10.71 -2.41 11.35
CA GLY A 95 -11.39 -1.29 10.72
C GLY A 95 -12.76 -1.69 10.14
N ALA A 96 -13.72 -0.77 10.21
CA ALA A 96 -15.07 -0.94 9.64
C ALA A 96 -15.52 0.30 8.86
N ASP A 97 -14.56 1.13 8.44
CA ASP A 97 -14.86 2.35 7.68
C ASP A 97 -15.37 1.98 6.29
N ILE A 98 -16.44 2.66 5.89
CA ILE A 98 -16.98 2.61 4.54
C ILE A 98 -16.45 3.83 3.81
N LEU A 99 -15.70 3.60 2.72
CA LEU A 99 -15.10 4.69 1.95
C LEU A 99 -16.17 5.56 1.31
N GLN A 100 -15.95 6.87 1.32
CA GLN A 100 -16.84 7.89 0.77
C GLN A 100 -16.13 8.71 -0.30
N VAL A 101 -16.92 9.32 -1.20
CA VAL A 101 -16.38 10.31 -2.13
C VAL A 101 -15.75 11.44 -1.33
N GLY A 102 -14.51 11.78 -1.64
CA GLY A 102 -13.73 12.81 -0.95
C GLY A 102 -12.69 12.28 0.04
N ASP A 103 -12.71 10.99 0.36
CA ASP A 103 -11.68 10.40 1.21
C ASP A 103 -10.32 10.42 0.50
N ALA A 104 -9.28 10.83 1.24
CA ALA A 104 -7.89 10.76 0.81
C ALA A 104 -7.11 9.89 1.79
N LEU A 105 -6.43 8.87 1.30
CA LEU A 105 -5.83 7.81 2.12
C LEU A 105 -4.62 7.17 1.43
N SER A 106 -3.75 6.52 2.20
CA SER A 106 -2.65 5.71 1.65
C SER A 106 -3.20 4.38 1.07
N CYS A 107 -2.42 3.69 0.26
CA CYS A 107 -2.60 2.25 -0.01
C CYS A 107 -1.22 1.63 0.04
N GLU A 108 -0.90 0.93 1.13
CA GLU A 108 0.49 0.66 1.50
C GLU A 108 0.77 -0.81 1.89
N PRO A 109 0.36 -1.83 1.11
CA PRO A 109 0.61 -3.21 1.49
C PRO A 109 2.12 -3.51 1.55
N GLY A 110 2.51 -4.34 2.52
CA GLY A 110 3.91 -4.71 2.71
C GLY A 110 4.07 -6.02 3.48
N VAL A 111 5.16 -6.75 3.20
CA VAL A 111 5.50 -7.97 3.95
C VAL A 111 6.98 -7.95 4.34
N TYR A 112 7.28 -8.49 5.51
CA TYR A 112 8.62 -8.50 6.10
C TYR A 112 9.00 -9.94 6.51
N ILE A 113 9.80 -10.60 5.67
CA ILE A 113 10.11 -12.02 5.77
C ILE A 113 11.54 -12.19 6.33
N PRO A 114 11.71 -12.78 7.53
CA PRO A 114 13.02 -13.00 8.12
C PRO A 114 13.97 -13.77 7.19
N GLY A 115 15.18 -13.25 7.01
CA GLY A 115 16.21 -13.84 6.14
C GLY A 115 16.06 -13.55 4.64
N LEU A 116 14.91 -13.05 4.17
CA LEU A 116 14.68 -12.69 2.77
C LEU A 116 14.74 -11.16 2.54
N GLY A 117 14.08 -10.40 3.42
CA GLY A 117 13.95 -8.96 3.34
C GLY A 117 12.51 -8.50 3.56
N GLY A 118 12.21 -7.26 3.19
CA GLY A 118 10.85 -6.74 3.19
C GLY A 118 10.64 -5.74 2.06
N ALA A 119 9.39 -5.63 1.63
CA ALA A 119 8.95 -4.62 0.68
C ALA A 119 7.60 -4.07 1.12
N ARG A 120 7.44 -2.77 0.92
CA ARG A 120 6.19 -2.04 0.96
C ARG A 120 6.21 -1.09 -0.23
N VAL A 121 5.07 -0.95 -0.89
CA VAL A 121 4.86 0.11 -1.87
C VAL A 121 3.62 0.87 -1.48
N GLU A 122 3.64 2.17 -1.70
CA GLU A 122 2.56 3.03 -1.23
C GLU A 122 2.37 4.21 -2.16
N ASN A 123 1.11 4.52 -2.39
CA ASN A 123 0.67 5.76 -3.02
C ASN A 123 -0.53 6.31 -2.26
N MET A 124 -0.74 7.62 -2.41
CA MET A 124 -1.96 8.26 -1.95
C MET A 124 -3.06 8.08 -2.99
N ILE A 125 -4.24 7.70 -2.51
CA ILE A 125 -5.45 7.49 -3.27
C ILE A 125 -6.50 8.51 -2.81
N TYR A 126 -7.13 9.17 -3.77
CA TYR A 126 -8.32 9.98 -3.57
C TYR A 126 -9.54 9.22 -4.09
N VAL A 127 -10.56 9.05 -3.26
CA VAL A 127 -11.79 8.37 -3.66
C VAL A 127 -12.69 9.38 -4.37
N ASP A 128 -12.65 9.36 -5.70
CA ASP A 128 -13.53 10.17 -6.52
C ASP A 128 -14.86 9.44 -6.79
N ASN A 129 -15.84 10.15 -7.34
CA ASN A 129 -17.14 9.60 -7.73
C ASN A 129 -17.03 8.49 -8.80
N GLY A 130 -15.96 8.49 -9.60
CA GLY A 130 -15.67 7.46 -10.61
C GLY A 130 -14.85 6.26 -10.10
N GLY A 131 -14.33 6.32 -8.87
CA GLY A 131 -13.41 5.33 -8.30
C GLY A 131 -12.10 5.96 -7.79
N PRO A 132 -11.07 5.13 -7.54
CA PRO A 132 -9.80 5.60 -6.99
C PRO A 132 -9.00 6.44 -8.00
N GLU A 133 -8.59 7.63 -7.59
CA GLU A 133 -7.60 8.46 -8.26
C GLU A 133 -6.26 8.38 -7.53
N GLU A 134 -5.23 7.87 -8.21
CA GLU A 134 -3.87 7.84 -7.66
C GLU A 134 -3.23 9.23 -7.76
N LEU A 135 -2.90 9.85 -6.62
CA LEU A 135 -2.29 11.19 -6.56
C LEU A 135 -0.77 11.13 -6.72
N THR A 136 -0.14 10.07 -6.22
CA THR A 136 1.30 9.85 -6.33
C THR A 136 1.68 9.42 -7.75
N LYS A 137 2.62 10.12 -8.41
CA LYS A 137 3.00 9.84 -9.81
C LYS A 137 4.34 9.14 -9.98
N SER A 138 5.06 8.89 -8.90
CA SER A 138 6.33 8.14 -8.94
C SER A 138 6.04 6.70 -9.38
N PRO A 139 6.84 6.08 -10.25
CA PRO A 139 6.61 4.70 -10.67
C PRO A 139 6.77 3.73 -9.50
N LEU A 140 5.93 2.69 -9.44
CA LEU A 140 6.04 1.61 -8.45
C LEU A 140 7.14 0.60 -8.80
N ASP A 141 7.47 0.51 -10.10
CA ASP A 141 8.58 -0.28 -10.60
C ASP A 141 9.80 0.62 -10.74
N LEU A 142 10.79 0.41 -9.86
CA LEU A 142 12.09 1.07 -9.97
C LEU A 142 12.95 0.24 -10.92
N PRO A 143 13.68 0.87 -11.87
CA PRO A 143 14.55 0.13 -12.76
C PRO A 143 15.55 -0.70 -11.96
N MET A 144 15.55 -2.01 -12.21
CA MET A 144 16.48 -2.98 -11.61
C MET A 144 17.92 -2.62 -12.00
N GLY A 145 18.86 -2.71 -11.06
CA GLY A 145 20.30 -2.57 -11.33
C GLY A 145 20.93 -1.20 -11.06
N LEU A 146 20.41 -0.44 -10.08
CA LEU A 146 21.17 0.64 -9.44
C LEU A 146 22.35 0.08 -8.62
#